data_AF-A0A3B4EYK3-F1
#
_entry.id   AF-A0A3B4EYK3-F1
#
_cell.length_a   1.000
_cell.length_b   1.000
_cell.length_c   1.000
_cell.angle_alpha   90.00
_cell.angle_beta   90.00
_cell.angle_gamma   90.00
#
_symmetry.space_group_name_H-M   'P 1'
#
loop_
_entity.id
_entity.type
_entity.pdbx_description
1 polymer ?
#
loop_
_entity_poly.entity_id
_entity_poly.type
_entity_poly.pdbx_seq_one_letter_code
_entity_poly.pdbx_strand_id
1 'polypeptide(L)' 'TFQPSDDMMLMFYSYHKQATMGPCNISRPTGFWDTHGKAKWDAWSSLGNMTKEEAMKSYIENIQLVSPFRQNWG' A
#
# COMPACT_ATOMS: atom_id res chain seq x y z
N THR A 1 20.80 3.82 6.64
CA THR A 1 19.95 2.75 6.06
C THR A 1 18.52 3.22 6.10
N PHE A 2 17.85 3.35 4.96
CA PHE A 2 16.45 3.78 4.92
C PHE A 2 15.58 2.62 5.43
N GLN A 3 14.93 2.78 6.59
CA GLN A 3 13.94 1.83 7.08
C GLN A 3 12.54 2.40 6.77
N PRO A 4 11.78 1.79 5.86
CA PRO A 4 10.39 2.19 5.65
C PRO A 4 9.61 1.97 6.95
N SER A 5 8.75 2.92 7.30
CA SER A 5 7.82 2.73 8.43
C SER A 5 6.86 1.58 8.14
N ASP A 6 6.29 0.99 9.19
CA ASP A 6 5.25 -0.05 9.06
C ASP A 6 4.10 0.43 8.17
N ASP A 7 3.73 1.71 8.28
CA ASP A 7 2.71 2.34 7.43
C ASP A 7 3.09 2.36 5.95
N MET A 8 4.36 2.64 5.63
CA MET A 8 4.84 2.57 4.24
C MET A 8 4.78 1.14 3.70
N MET A 9 5.17 0.15 4.50
CA MET A 9 5.08 -1.25 4.10
C MET A 9 3.62 -1.68 3.85
N LEU A 10 2.69 -1.24 4.69
CA LEU A 10 1.25 -1.51 4.52
C LEU A 10 0.68 -0.82 3.28
N MET A 11 1.10 0.41 3.01
CA MET A 11 0.71 1.17 1.81
C MET A 11 1.24 0.52 0.52
N PHE A 12 2.51 0.13 0.49
CA PHE A 12 3.05 -0.59 -0.68
C PHE A 12 2.37 -1.94 -0.88
N TYR A 13 2.04 -2.64 0.22
CA TYR A 13 1.27 -3.87 0.17
C TYR A 13 -0.11 -3.64 -0.43
N SER A 14 -0.85 -2.61 0.01
CA SER A 14 -2.20 -2.34 -0.49
C SER A 14 -2.21 -2.01 -1.97
N TYR A 15 -1.31 -1.13 -2.43
CA TYR A 15 -1.18 -0.80 -3.85
C TYR A 15 -0.79 -2.01 -4.70
N HIS A 16 0.15 -2.83 -4.22
CA HIS A 16 0.52 -4.05 -4.91
C HIS A 16 -0.66 -5.03 -5.04
N LYS A 17 -1.45 -5.21 -3.96
CA LYS A 17 -2.65 -6.07 -3.98
C LYS A 17 -3.71 -5.52 -4.91
N GLN A 18 -3.95 -4.20 -4.91
CA GLN A 18 -4.91 -3.56 -5.81
C GLN A 18 -4.48 -3.65 -7.28
N ALA A 19 -3.19 -3.42 -7.57
CA ALA A 19 -2.65 -3.49 -8.92
C ALA A 19 -2.69 -4.92 -9.51
N THR A 20 -2.50 -5.94 -8.67
CA THR A 20 -2.48 -7.34 -9.11
C THR A 20 -3.88 -7.97 -9.11
N MET A 21 -4.59 -7.87 -7.99
CA MET A 21 -5.88 -8.53 -7.75
C MET A 21 -7.09 -7.64 -8.02
N GLY A 22 -6.92 -6.32 -8.01
CA GLY A 22 -8.04 -5.36 -8.07
C GLY A 22 -8.64 -5.05 -6.69
N PRO A 23 -9.84 -4.46 -6.65
CA PRO A 23 -10.56 -4.09 -5.42
C PRO A 23 -10.61 -5.21 -4.38
N CYS A 24 -10.49 -4.83 -3.10
CA CYS A 24 -10.56 -5.77 -1.99
C CYS A 24 -11.92 -6.50 -1.97
N ASN A 25 -11.89 -7.80 -2.26
CA ASN A 25 -13.07 -8.66 -2.34
C ASN A 25 -13.09 -9.74 -1.23
N ILE A 26 -12.13 -9.69 -0.31
CA ILE A 26 -12.03 -10.61 0.81
C ILE A 26 -12.66 -10.02 2.07
N SER A 27 -13.27 -10.86 2.90
CA SER A 27 -13.82 -10.44 4.18
C SER A 27 -12.73 -10.05 5.17
N ARG A 28 -13.02 -9.07 6.03
CA ARG A 28 -12.11 -8.63 7.08
C ARG A 28 -11.78 -9.79 8.03
N PRO A 29 -10.50 -10.03 8.38
CA PRO A 29 -10.15 -11.05 9.35
C PRO A 29 -10.83 -10.76 10.70
N THR A 30 -11.50 -11.77 11.25
CA THR A 30 -12.29 -11.68 12.49
C THR A 30 -11.50 -12.01 13.76
N GLY A 31 -10.25 -12.51 13.62
CA GLY A 31 -9.38 -12.84 14.75
C GLY A 31 -8.83 -11.58 15.42
N PHE A 32 -9.16 -11.37 16.70
CA PHE A 32 -8.67 -10.22 17.48
C PHE A 32 -7.14 -10.21 17.66
N TRP A 33 -6.49 -11.38 17.60
CA TRP A 33 -5.04 -11.53 17.73
C TRP A 33 -4.27 -11.22 16.44
N ASP A 34 -4.92 -11.16 15.28
CA ASP A 34 -4.27 -10.91 13.98
C ASP A 34 -4.29 -9.41 13.63
N THR A 35 -3.60 -8.61 14.46
CA THR A 35 -3.48 -7.17 14.26
C THR A 35 -2.81 -6.81 12.94
N HIS A 36 -1.84 -7.63 12.51
CA HIS A 36 -1.07 -7.42 11.29
C HIS A 36 -1.90 -7.74 10.04
N GLY A 37 -2.64 -8.86 10.03
CA GLY A 37 -3.56 -9.21 8.94
C GLY A 37 -4.70 -8.19 8.81
N LYS A 38 -5.22 -7.71 9.95
CA LYS A 38 -6.21 -6.63 9.99
C LYS A 38 -5.68 -5.33 9.41
N ALA A 39 -4.46 -4.92 9.76
CA ALA A 39 -3.85 -3.71 9.19
C ALA A 39 -3.62 -3.82 7.67
N LYS A 40 -3.16 -4.98 7.20
CA LYS A 40 -3.02 -5.27 5.76
C LYS A 40 -4.36 -5.22 5.03
N TRP A 41 -5.40 -5.80 5.62
CA TRP A 41 -6.74 -5.78 5.07
C TRP A 41 -7.33 -4.37 5.06
N ASP A 42 -7.20 -3.63 6.15
CA ASP A 42 -7.69 -2.25 6.29
C ASP A 42 -7.00 -1.35 5.25
N ALA A 43 -5.68 -1.49 5.05
CA ALA A 43 -4.93 -0.75 4.03
C ALA A 43 -5.35 -1.10 2.59
N TRP A 44 -5.68 -2.35 2.29
CA TRP A 44 -6.17 -2.74 0.96
C TRP A 44 -7.62 -2.33 0.74
N SER A 45 -8.47 -2.52 1.74
CA SER A 45 -9.89 -2.15 1.70
C SER A 45 -10.08 -0.63 1.59
N SER A 46 -9.16 0.18 2.13
CA SER A 46 -9.26 1.64 2.03
C SER A 46 -9.09 2.18 0.60
N LEU A 47 -8.47 1.41 -0.30
CA LEU A 47 -8.33 1.76 -1.72
C LEU A 47 -9.66 1.62 -2.49
N GLY A 48 -10.64 0.89 -1.93
CA GLY A 48 -11.98 0.74 -2.51
C GLY A 48 -11.95 0.30 -3.98
N ASN A 49 -12.53 1.14 -4.85
CA ASN A 49 -12.70 0.87 -6.27
C ASN A 49 -11.53 1.35 -7.14
N MET A 50 -10.38 1.68 -6.54
CA MET A 50 -9.20 2.10 -7.29
C MET A 50 -8.82 1.09 -8.38
N THR A 51 -8.61 1.58 -9.59
CA THR A 51 -8.22 0.73 -10.73
C THR A 51 -6.78 0.24 -10.59
N LYS A 52 -6.41 -0.77 -11.38
CA LYS A 52 -5.04 -1.31 -11.37
C LYS A 52 -4.03 -0.26 -11.79
N GLU A 53 -4.38 0.55 -12.79
CA GLU A 53 -3.56 1.62 -13.34
C GLU A 53 -3.33 2.74 -12.31
N GLU A 54 -4.38 3.14 -11.59
CA GLU A 54 -4.27 4.14 -10.51
C GLU A 54 -3.40 3.62 -9.37
N ALA A 55 -3.57 2.37 -8.96
CA ALA A 55 -2.75 1.76 -7.91
C ALA A 55 -1.25 1.72 -8.29
N MET A 56 -0.93 1.40 -9.55
CA MET A 56 0.45 1.43 -10.05
C MET A 56 1.03 2.84 -10.07
N LYS A 57 0.24 3.85 -10.48
CA LYS A 57 0.69 5.25 -10.46
C LYS A 57 0.99 5.72 -9.04
N SER A 58 0.06 5.50 -8.11
CA SER A 58 0.24 5.86 -6.70
C SER A 58 1.43 5.14 -6.07
N TYR A 59 1.69 3.88 -6.44
CA TYR A 59 2.89 3.15 -5.99
C TYR A 59 4.18 3.87 -6.39
N ILE A 60 4.29 4.28 -7.67
CA ILE A 60 5.46 4.99 -8.19
C ILE A 60 5.61 6.36 -7.53
N GLU A 61 4.53 7.12 -7.40
CA GLU A 61 4.53 8.44 -6.76
C GLU A 61 5.03 8.35 -5.30
N ASN A 62 4.56 7.35 -4.55
CA ASN A 62 5.00 7.14 -3.18
C ASN A 62 6.48 6.72 -3.10
N ILE A 63 6.96 5.85 -4.00
CA ILE A 63 8.39 5.53 -4.06
C ILE A 63 9.23 6.77 -4.37
N GLN A 64 8.77 7.64 -5.26
CA GLN A 64 9.48 8.87 -5.59
C GLN A 64 9.52 9.85 -4.42
N LEU A 65 8.45 9.93 -3.61
CA LEU A 65 8.41 10.74 -2.40
C LEU A 65 9.38 10.22 -1.33
N VAL A 66 9.41 8.89 -1.17
CA VAL A 66 10.21 8.21 -0.16
C VAL A 66 11.69 8.17 -0.52
N SER A 67 12.01 8.10 -1.81
CA SER A 67 13.38 8.08 -2.29
C SER A 67 14.01 9.47 -2.14
N PRO A 68 15.07 9.64 -1.32
CA PRO A 68 15.78 10.92 -1.21
C PRO A 68 16.50 11.31 -2.51
N PHE A 69 16.47 10.46 -3.55
CA PHE A 69 17.20 10.65 -4.79
C PHE A 69 16.72 11.86 -5.63
N ARG A 70 15.55 12.44 -5.33
CA ARG A 70 15.02 13.60 -6.07
C ARG A 70 15.41 14.96 -5.49
N GLN A 71 16.08 15.06 -4.34
CA GLN A 71 16.48 16.36 -3.77
C GLN A 71 17.81 16.94 -4.32
N ASN A 72 18.51 16.27 -5.24
CA ASN A 72 19.83 16.70 -5.72
C ASN A 72 19.96 16.91 -7.25
N TRP A 73 18.86 17.17 -7.97
CA TRP A 73 18.93 17.62 -9.37
C TRP A 73 18.13 18.92 -9.58
N GLY A 74 18.57 19.97 -8.87
CA GLY A 74 18.21 21.36 -9.11
C GLY A 74 19.49 22.19 -9.11
#